data_AF-A0A853C7E7-F1
#
_entry.id   AF-A0A853C7E7-F1
#
_cell.length_a   1.000
_cell.length_b   1.000
_cell.length_c   1.000
_cell.angle_alpha   90.00
_cell.angle_beta   90.00
_cell.angle_gamma   90.00
#
_symmetry.space_group_name_H-M   'P 1'
#
loop_
_entity.id
_entity.type
_entity.pdbx_description
1 polymer ?
#
loop_
_entity_poly.entity_id
_entity_poly.type
_entity_poly.pdbx_seq_one_letter_code
_entity_poly.pdbx_strand_id
1 'polypeptide(L)' 'MAGQLRADVDPADAVELVYAPIYYRLLLRTRPVRPEDARRQLQLAFEGLA' A
#
# COMPACT_ATOMS: atom_id res chain seq x y z
N MET A 1 -4.98 -4.19 21.16
CA MET A 1 -4.85 -5.22 20.11
C MET A 1 -3.97 -4.66 19.00
N ALA A 2 -2.64 -4.72 19.15
CA ALA A 2 -1.68 -4.25 18.16
C ALA A 2 -0.55 -5.29 18.06
N GLY A 3 -0.77 -6.31 17.24
CA GLY A 3 0.16 -7.42 17.04
C GLY A 3 -0.01 -8.11 15.68
N GLN A 4 -0.59 -7.41 14.71
CA GLN A 4 -0.82 -7.94 13.35
C GLN A 4 0.30 -7.54 12.37
N LEU A 5 1.11 -6.54 12.73
CA LEU A 5 2.30 -6.15 11.98
C LEU A 5 3.52 -6.83 12.60
N ARG A 6 4.51 -7.13 11.77
CA ARG A 6 5.80 -7.65 12.26
C ARG A 6 6.44 -6.62 13.18
N ALA A 7 7.20 -7.10 14.18
CA ALA A 7 7.77 -6.24 15.22
C ALA A 7 8.83 -5.24 14.70
N ASP A 8 9.36 -5.48 13.50
CA ASP A 8 10.32 -4.64 12.79
C ASP A 8 9.67 -3.61 11.85
N VAL A 9 8.34 -3.60 11.73
CA VAL A 9 7.62 -2.69 10.84
C VAL A 9 7.23 -1.41 11.58
N ASP A 10 7.71 -0.27 11.09
CA ASP A 10 7.17 1.03 11.47
C ASP A 10 5.77 1.23 10.83
N PRO A 11 4.72 1.54 11.61
CA PRO A 11 3.40 1.85 11.06
C PRO A 11 3.40 2.97 10.01
N ALA A 12 4.29 3.96 10.09
CA ALA A 12 4.40 5.04 9.12
C ALA A 12 4.84 4.52 7.75
N ASP A 13 5.83 3.63 7.71
CA ASP A 13 6.30 2.99 6.48
C ASP A 13 5.21 2.13 5.85
N ALA A 14 4.44 1.42 6.68
CA ALA A 14 3.29 0.63 6.21
C ALA A 14 2.22 1.51 5.56
N VAL A 15 1.94 2.68 6.15
CA VAL A 15 1.00 3.67 5.57
C VAL A 15 1.55 4.20 4.24
N GLU A 16 2.85 4.50 4.15
CA GLU A 16 3.46 5.01 2.92
C GLU A 16 3.35 3.99 1.78
N LEU A 17 3.64 2.71 2.02
CA LEU A 17 3.50 1.64 1.03
C LEU A 17 2.06 1.50 0.50
N VAL A 18 1.07 1.77 1.34
CA VAL A 18 -0.35 1.70 0.95
C VAL A 18 -0.80 2.95 0.22
N TYR A 19 -0.44 4.14 0.68
CA TYR A 19 -1.02 5.39 0.13
C TYR A 19 -0.19 6.02 -0.99
N ALA A 20 1.14 5.89 -0.98
CA ALA A 20 1.98 6.50 -2.00
C ALA A 20 1.60 6.08 -3.43
N PRO A 21 1.32 4.81 -3.75
CA PRO A 21 0.93 4.43 -5.11
C PRO A 21 -0.50 4.88 -5.46
N ILE A 22 -1.35 5.23 -4.49
CA ILE A 22 -2.66 5.83 -4.76
C ILE A 22 -2.46 7.30 -5.13
N TYR A 23 -1.72 8.05 -4.31
CA TYR A 23 -1.42 9.45 -4.58
C TYR A 23 -0.64 9.65 -5.88
N TYR A 24 0.32 8.77 -6.17
CA TYR A 24 1.04 8.77 -7.45
C TYR A 24 0.08 8.72 -8.65
N ARG A 25 -0.95 7.85 -8.61
CA ARG A 25 -1.94 7.74 -9.68
C ARG A 25 -2.85 8.95 -9.76
N LEU A 26 -3.29 9.47 -8.61
CA LEU A 26 -4.20 10.62 -8.55
C LEU A 26 -3.51 11.90 -9.04
N LEU A 27 -2.28 12.15 -8.59
CA LEU A 27 -1.54 13.37 -8.91
C LEU A 27 -1.01 13.34 -10.35
N LEU A 28 -0.45 12.22 -10.79
CA LEU A 28 0.20 12.13 -12.09
C LEU A 28 -0.70 11.54 -13.19
N ARG A 29 -1.93 11.13 -12.84
CA ARG A 29 -2.92 10.55 -13.77
C ARG A 29 -2.39 9.36 -14.59
N THR A 30 -1.49 8.58 -13.99
CA THR A 30 -0.76 7.50 -14.67
C THR A 30 -1.64 6.28 -14.96
N ARG A 31 -2.68 6.05 -14.14
CA ARG A 31 -3.69 5.01 -14.35
C ARG A 31 -4.95 5.32 -13.51
N PRO A 32 -6.12 4.77 -13.86
CA PRO A 32 -7.31 4.86 -13.02
C PRO A 32 -7.08 4.29 -11.61
N VAL A 33 -7.80 4.84 -10.63
CA VAL A 33 -7.89 4.29 -9.27
C VAL A 33 -9.24 3.60 -9.16
N ARG A 34 -9.26 2.26 -9.14
CA ARG A 34 -10.48 1.48 -8.95
C ARG A 34 -10.44 0.72 -7.62
N PRO A 35 -11.59 0.45 -6.98
CA PRO A 35 -11.62 -0.29 -5.72
C PRO A 35 -10.91 -1.65 -5.80
N GLU A 36 -11.03 -2.36 -6.92
CA GLU A 36 -10.35 -3.63 -7.17
C GLU A 36 -8.81 -3.52 -7.16
N ASP A 37 -8.26 -2.36 -7.50
CA ASP A 37 -6.81 -2.12 -7.48
C ASP A 37 -6.27 -2.01 -6.05
N ALA A 38 -7.10 -1.60 -5.09
CA ALA A 38 -6.69 -1.45 -3.70
C ALA A 38 -6.33 -2.82 -3.08
N ARG A 39 -7.13 -3.86 -3.37
CA ARG A 39 -6.85 -5.21 -2.87
C ARG A 39 -5.53 -5.76 -3.42
N ARG A 40 -5.30 -5.62 -4.73
CA ARG A 40 -4.04 -6.04 -5.36
C ARG A 40 -2.85 -5.27 -4.79
N GLN A 41 -3.01 -3.97 -4.54
CA GLN A 41 -1.95 -3.14 -3.99
C GLN A 41 -1.60 -3.52 -2.55
N LEU A 42 -2.60 -3.83 -1.72
CA LEU A 42 -2.37 -4.34 -0.37
C LEU A 42 -1.62 -5.68 -0.42
N GLN A 43 -2.01 -6.61 -1.30
CA GLN A 43 -1.26 -7.85 -1.48
C GLN A 43 0.20 -7.61 -1.81
N LEU A 44 0.49 -6.73 -2.79
CA LEU A 44 1.88 -6.40 -3.14
C LEU A 44 2.64 -5.73 -1.98
N ALA A 45 1.98 -4.89 -1.18
CA ALA A 45 2.60 -4.23 -0.04
C ALA A 45 2.93 -5.21 1.11
N PHE A 46 2.11 -6.24 1.32
CA PHE A 46 2.30 -7.22 2.39
C PHE A 46 3.13 -8.45 1.97
N GLU A 47 3.01 -8.89 0.72
CA GLU A 47 3.70 -10.07 0.18
C GLU A 47 5.09 -9.72 -0.38
N GLY A 48 5.34 -8.44 -0.68
CA GLY A 48 6.59 -7.98 -1.29
C GLY A 48 6.68 -8.30 -2.79
N LEU A 49 7.71 -7.75 -3.43
CA LEU A 49 8.00 -7.93 -4.86
C LEU A 49 9.09 -8.99 -5.08
N ALA A 50 8.88 -10.20 -4.55
CA ALA A 50 9.77 -11.37 -4.62
C ALA A 50 11.17 -11.21 -3.99
#